data_AF-A0A7Y9X1V4-F1
#
_entry.id   AF-A0A7Y9X1V4-F1
#
_cell.length_a   1.000
_cell.length_b   1.000
_cell.length_c   1.000
_cell.angle_alpha   90.00
_cell.angle_beta   90.00
_cell.angle_gamma   90.00
#
_symmetry.space_group_name_H-M   'P 1'
#
loop_
_entity.id
_entity.type
_entity.pdbx_description
1 polymer ?
#
loop_
_entity_poly.entity_id
_entity_poly.type
_entity_poly.pdbx_seq_one_letter_code
_entity_poly.pdbx_strand_id
1 'polypeptide(L)'
;MKRRAAGHTEWCGMDHRCNLGEHRSDEILVDVAGRSRAVLVRVRTATGREHAEVRVRVALAPSELAARRQLVGLLGDLRQAVTRAAIAGRPRPRRAA
;
A
#
# COMPACT_ATOMS: atom_id res chain seq x y z
N MET A 1 7.69 -25.43 20.99
CA MET A 1 8.69 -24.83 20.08
C MET A 1 8.01 -24.57 18.74
N LYS A 2 7.77 -23.30 18.38
CA LYS A 2 7.03 -22.90 17.17
C LYS A 2 7.82 -23.35 15.93
N ARG A 3 7.25 -24.24 15.11
CA ARG A 3 7.74 -24.47 13.75
C ARG A 3 7.60 -23.15 13.00
N ARG A 4 8.71 -22.41 12.82
CA ARG A 4 8.81 -21.39 11.77
C ARG A 4 8.51 -22.13 10.47
N ALA A 5 7.29 -22.02 9.97
CA ALA A 5 6.94 -22.51 8.65
C ALA A 5 7.89 -21.79 7.67
N ALA A 6 8.87 -22.53 7.17
CA ALA A 6 9.88 -22.01 6.26
C ALA A 6 9.16 -21.41 5.04
N GLY A 7 9.09 -20.07 4.99
CA GLY A 7 8.37 -19.35 3.95
C GLY A 7 7.62 -18.11 4.42
N HIS A 8 7.19 -18.04 5.69
CA HIS A 8 6.44 -16.88 6.19
C HIS A 8 7.32 -15.71 6.61
N THR A 9 6.95 -14.51 6.18
CA THR A 9 7.54 -13.26 6.67
C THR A 9 7.04 -12.94 8.07
N GLU A 10 7.87 -12.33 8.90
CA GLU A 10 7.51 -11.97 10.28
C GLU A 10 6.41 -10.91 10.37
N TRP A 11 6.14 -10.21 9.26
CA TRP A 11 5.08 -9.21 9.13
C TRP A 11 3.79 -9.74 8.50
N CYS A 12 3.75 -11.01 8.08
CA CYS A 12 2.57 -11.61 7.44
C CYS A 12 1.41 -11.65 8.45
N GLY A 13 0.28 -11.02 8.11
CA GLY A 13 -0.82 -10.73 9.04
C GLY A 13 -1.79 -11.89 9.32
N MET A 14 -1.70 -13.01 8.61
CA MET A 14 -2.62 -14.14 8.85
C MET A 14 -1.99 -15.53 8.66
N ASP A 15 -1.71 -16.17 9.80
CA ASP A 15 -1.58 -17.60 10.11
C ASP A 15 -1.86 -18.60 8.96
N HIS A 16 -0.99 -18.62 7.95
CA HIS A 16 -0.93 -19.62 6.86
C HIS A 16 -2.09 -19.63 5.83
N ARG A 17 -2.96 -18.61 5.76
CA ARG A 17 -4.02 -18.53 4.72
C ARG A 17 -3.59 -17.84 3.42
N CYS A 18 -2.29 -17.73 3.17
CA CYS A 18 -1.70 -17.22 1.93
C CYS A 18 -1.94 -18.17 0.76
N ASN A 19 -3.19 -18.34 0.34
CA ASN A 19 -3.62 -19.44 -0.53
C ASN A 19 -3.33 -19.22 -2.03
N LEU A 20 -2.58 -18.17 -2.37
CA LEU A 20 -2.29 -17.77 -3.76
C LEU A 20 -0.80 -17.45 -4.00
N GLY A 21 0.09 -17.86 -3.08
CA GLY A 21 1.54 -17.64 -3.22
C GLY A 21 1.99 -16.22 -2.87
N GLU A 22 1.12 -15.40 -2.24
CA GLU A 22 1.48 -14.06 -1.79
C GLU A 22 1.35 -13.92 -0.27
N HIS A 23 2.32 -13.25 0.34
CA HIS A 23 2.28 -12.85 1.74
C HIS A 23 1.79 -11.42 1.86
N ARG A 24 0.83 -11.18 2.76
CA ARG A 24 0.22 -9.88 2.98
C ARG A 24 0.31 -9.50 4.46
N SER A 25 0.66 -8.25 4.75
CA SER A 25 0.62 -7.74 6.12
C SER A 25 -0.82 -7.54 6.59
N ASP A 26 -0.98 -7.27 7.87
CA ASP A 26 -2.21 -6.65 8.36
C ASP A 26 -2.49 -5.33 7.63
N GLU A 27 -3.78 -4.98 7.57
CA GLU A 27 -4.23 -3.71 7.01
C GLU A 27 -3.75 -2.55 7.89
N ILE A 28 -2.95 -1.65 7.30
CA ILE A 28 -2.64 -0.36 7.91
C ILE A 28 -3.73 0.62 7.46
N LEU A 29 -4.61 0.98 8.38
CA LEU A 29 -5.77 1.83 8.12
C LEU A 29 -5.46 3.31 8.38
N VAL A 30 -5.85 4.16 7.44
CA VAL A 30 -5.94 5.61 7.63
C VAL A 30 -7.38 6.02 7.39
N ASP A 31 -8.08 6.38 8.46
CA ASP A 31 -9.46 6.87 8.40
C ASP A 31 -9.48 8.37 8.67
N VAL A 32 -10.20 9.12 7.84
CA VAL A 32 -10.44 10.55 8.04
C VAL A 32 -11.92 10.76 8.27
N ALA A 33 -12.30 10.74 9.55
CA ALA A 33 -13.62 11.09 10.05
C ALA A 33 -14.78 10.46 9.25
N GLY A 34 -14.63 9.20 8.80
CA GLY A 34 -15.62 8.48 8.01
C GLY A 34 -15.89 9.01 6.59
N ARG A 35 -15.15 10.02 6.12
CA ARG A 35 -15.31 10.61 4.78
C ARG A 35 -14.34 10.04 3.76
N SER A 36 -13.19 9.57 4.23
CA SER A 36 -12.23 8.86 3.40
C SER A 36 -11.52 7.79 4.21
N ARG A 37 -11.14 6.73 3.51
CA ARG A 37 -10.40 5.59 4.06
C ARG A 37 -9.32 5.19 3.08
N ALA A 38 -8.09 5.11 3.55
CA ALA A 38 -7.00 4.47 2.84
C ALA A 38 -6.58 3.20 3.60
N VAL A 39 -6.35 2.13 2.84
CA VAL A 39 -5.82 0.87 3.35
C VAL A 39 -4.48 0.64 2.66
N LEU A 40 -3.44 0.49 3.45
CA LEU A 40 -2.09 0.16 2.99
C LEU A 40 -1.74 -1.26 3.44
N VAL A 41 -1.25 -2.07 2.51
CA VAL A 41 -0.81 -3.44 2.77
C VAL A 41 0.56 -3.66 2.14
N ARG A 42 1.49 -4.26 2.88
CA ARG A 42 2.73 -4.78 2.31
C ARG A 42 2.47 -6.16 1.72
N VAL A 43 2.84 -6.34 0.46
CA VAL A 43 2.67 -7.59 -0.27
C VAL A 43 4.03 -8.11 -0.70
N ARG A 44 4.26 -9.42 -0.54
CA ARG A 44 5.40 -10.14 -1.11
C ARG A 44 4.85 -11.23 -2.02
N THR A 45 5.21 -11.21 -3.29
CA THR A 45 4.80 -12.19 -4.29
C THR A 45 5.53 -13.52 -4.11
N ALA A 46 5.07 -14.57 -4.79
CA ALA A 46 5.73 -15.87 -4.82
C ALA A 46 7.17 -15.80 -5.34
N THR A 47 7.45 -14.83 -6.21
CA THR A 47 8.80 -14.55 -6.76
C THR A 47 9.69 -13.76 -5.81
N GLY A 48 9.23 -13.47 -4.59
CA GLY A 48 9.97 -12.74 -3.57
C GLY A 48 9.99 -11.22 -3.75
N ARG A 49 9.29 -10.67 -4.75
CA ARG A 49 9.19 -9.22 -4.95
C ARG A 49 8.24 -8.61 -3.94
N GLU A 50 8.63 -7.48 -3.36
CA GLU A 50 7.79 -6.74 -2.44
C GLU A 50 7.24 -5.47 -3.06
N HIS A 51 5.99 -5.16 -2.76
CA HIS A 51 5.36 -3.91 -3.12
C HIS A 51 4.36 -3.48 -2.05
N ALA A 52 4.06 -2.20 -2.03
CA ALA A 52 2.96 -1.66 -1.24
C ALA A 52 1.70 -1.64 -2.12
N GLU A 53 0.61 -2.17 -1.60
CA GLU A 53 -0.72 -2.03 -2.19
C GLU A 53 -1.50 -0.96 -1.40
N VAL A 54 -2.07 0.01 -2.11
CA VAL A 54 -2.87 1.09 -1.50
C VAL A 54 -4.26 1.09 -2.13
N ARG A 55 -5.29 1.02 -1.28
CA ARG A 55 -6.69 1.15 -1.68
C ARG A 55 -7.29 2.38 -1.00
N VAL A 56 -7.70 3.36 -1.78
CA VAL A 56 -8.28 4.61 -1.26
C VAL A 56 -9.76 4.69 -1.66
N ARG A 57 -10.60 5.06 -0.70
CA ARG A 57 -12.03 5.37 -0.90
C ARG A 57 -12.28 6.77 -0.36
N VAL A 58 -12.95 7.60 -1.16
CA VAL A 58 -13.31 8.98 -0.80
C VAL A 58 -14.77 9.19 -1.17
N ALA A 59 -15.56 9.76 -0.27
CA ALA A 59 -16.90 10.22 -0.59
C ALA A 59 -16.83 11.45 -1.51
N LEU A 60 -17.45 11.36 -2.68
CA LEU A 60 -17.49 12.46 -3.64
C LEU A 60 -18.65 13.43 -3.32
N ALA A 61 -18.48 14.68 -3.75
CA ALA A 61 -19.51 15.69 -3.69
C ALA A 61 -20.72 15.26 -4.56
N PRO A 62 -21.94 15.67 -4.19
CA PRO A 62 -23.16 15.26 -4.89
C PRO A 62 -23.29 15.89 -6.28
N SER A 63 -22.60 16.99 -6.56
CA SER A 63 -22.61 17.63 -7.88
C SER A 63 -21.42 17.18 -8.72
N GLU A 64 -21.68 16.91 -9.99
CA GLU A 64 -20.69 16.40 -10.94
C GLU A 64 -19.46 17.31 -11.07
N LEU A 65 -19.67 18.63 -11.14
CA LEU A 65 -18.56 19.59 -11.26
C LEU A 65 -17.65 19.57 -10.02
N ALA A 66 -18.24 19.48 -8.82
CA ALA A 66 -17.45 19.40 -7.59
C ALA A 66 -16.74 18.05 -7.46
N ALA A 67 -17.41 16.94 -7.81
CA ALA A 67 -16.82 15.61 -7.83
C ALA A 67 -15.62 15.54 -8.79
N ARG A 68 -15.73 16.11 -10.00
CA ARG A 68 -14.61 16.20 -10.95
C ARG A 68 -13.42 16.97 -10.39
N ARG A 69 -13.66 18.12 -9.75
CA ARG A 69 -12.60 18.90 -9.10
C ARG A 69 -11.91 18.10 -8.01
N GLN A 70 -12.67 17.38 -7.19
CA GLN A 70 -12.12 16.49 -6.16
C GLN A 70 -11.26 15.37 -6.78
N LEU A 71 -11.73 14.73 -7.84
CA LEU A 71 -10.99 13.66 -8.51
C LEU A 71 -9.68 14.15 -9.12
N VAL A 72 -9.67 15.33 -9.76
CA VAL A 72 -8.44 15.93 -10.30
C VAL A 72 -7.43 16.24 -9.18
N GLY A 73 -7.88 16.81 -8.06
CA GLY A 73 -7.03 17.05 -6.89
C GLY A 73 -6.46 15.75 -6.34
N LEU A 74 -7.32 14.75 -6.11
CA LEU A 74 -6.93 13.43 -5.61
C LEU A 74 -5.91 12.73 -6.53
N LEU A 75 -6.08 12.82 -7.85
CA LEU A 75 -5.12 12.29 -8.82
C LEU A 75 -3.75 12.97 -8.70
N GLY A 76 -3.72 14.29 -8.51
CA GLY A 76 -2.49 15.04 -8.26
C GLY A 76 -1.77 14.58 -6.99
N ASP A 77 -2.50 14.46 -5.89
CA ASP A 77 -1.97 14.04 -4.59
C ASP A 77 -1.47 12.59 -4.64
N LEU A 78 -2.22 11.68 -5.26
CA LEU A 78 -1.80 10.28 -5.45
C LEU A 78 -0.54 10.18 -6.29
N ARG A 79 -0.46 10.93 -7.40
CA ARG A 79 0.76 10.99 -8.23
C ARG A 79 1.95 11.45 -7.40
N GLN A 80 1.78 12.49 -6.58
CA GLN A 80 2.86 13.00 -5.74
C GLN A 80 3.28 11.98 -4.67
N ALA A 81 2.33 11.35 -3.99
CA ALA A 81 2.60 10.33 -2.97
C ALA A 81 3.34 9.12 -3.55
N VAL A 82 2.87 8.58 -4.68
CA VAL A 82 3.51 7.45 -5.38
C VAL A 82 4.91 7.82 -5.84
N THR A 83 5.10 9.04 -6.38
CA THR A 83 6.42 9.51 -6.82
C THR A 83 7.40 9.59 -5.66
N ARG A 84 6.99 10.15 -4.51
CA ARG A 84 7.83 10.21 -3.30
C ARG A 84 8.19 8.83 -2.79
N ALA A 85 7.22 7.91 -2.72
CA ALA A 85 7.47 6.52 -2.30
C ALA A 85 8.45 5.80 -3.25
N ALA A 86 8.28 5.98 -4.57
CA ALA A 86 9.16 5.38 -5.57
C ALA A 86 10.60 5.92 -5.49
N ILE A 87 10.77 7.22 -5.21
CA ILE A 87 12.10 7.83 -5.01
C ILE A 87 12.73 7.34 -3.70
N ALA A 88 11.96 7.26 -2.61
CA ALA A 88 12.46 6.80 -1.31
C ALA A 88 13.01 5.37 -1.35
N GLY A 89 12.46 4.51 -2.21
CA GLY A 89 12.94 3.15 -2.43
C GLY A 89 14.17 3.03 -3.34
N ARG A 90 14.63 4.10 -4.00
CA ARG A 90 15.81 4.02 -4.86
C ARG A 90 17.07 3.83 -4.02
N PRO A 91 17.95 2.87 -4.36
CA PRO A 91 19.25 2.75 -3.71
C PRO A 91 19.98 4.09 -3.85
N ARG A 92 20.54 4.61 -2.74
CA ARG A 92 21.44 5.77 -2.85
C ARG A 92 22.60 5.37 -3.77
N PRO A 93 23.04 6.25 -4.70
CA PRO A 93 24.24 5.99 -5.47
C PRO A 93 25.37 5.72 -4.48
N ARG A 94 26.00 4.54 -4.60
CA ARG A 94 27.18 4.21 -3.81
C ARG A 94 28.21 5.29 -4.13
N ARG A 95 28.63 6.09 -3.14
CA ARG A 95 29.83 6.92 -3.29
C ARG A 95 30.97 5.95 -3.64
N ALA A 96 31.60 6.16 -4.79
CA ALA A 96 32.86 5.52 -5.10
C ALA A 96 33.85 5.91 -3.98
N ALA A 97 34.47 4.91 -3.37
CA ALA A 97 35.53 5.09 -2.38
C ALA A 97 36.83 5.46 -3.09
#